data_AF-X1CC71-F1
#
_entry.id   AF-X1CC71-F1
#
_cell.length_a   1.000
_cell.length_b   1.000
_cell.length_c   1.000
_cell.angle_alpha   90.00
_cell.angle_beta   90.00
_cell.angle_gamma   90.00
#
_symmetry.space_group_name_H-M   'P 1'
#
loop_
_entity.id
_entity.type
_entity.pdbx_description
1 polymer ?
#
loop_
_entity_poly.entity_id
_entity_poly.type
_entity_poly.pdbx_seq_one_letter_code
_entity_poly.pdbx_strand_id
1 'polypeptide(L)'
;MEIKVTIIAVEGPKIMRLASEIPKFTETLPAFGSGADKLSAIKISEKISFANVWIFNFAWLVPFHIFLISMALAISFLYKLYSPFTLLFTTLPLIIAQYTYLLRVKERRALLNSILQIVKIVEAKDPYTAGHSVRVAEYSEKIARKLKLNEYDAELLVNLANLHDLGKIQVDLSVLNKSGRLNKSDWEEVKKHPAVGYNIVKEITFLQSEASAILHHHERIDGKGYPDGIKGDELSLFAKILTVADSYDAMTTDRPYRRA
;
A
#
# COMPACT_ATOMS: atom_id res chain seq x y z
N MET A 1 19.27 -2.77 -23.30
CA MET A 1 19.96 -1.73 -22.51
C MET A 1 19.49 -1.92 -21.07
N GLU A 2 20.23 -2.71 -20.31
CA GLU A 2 19.89 -3.05 -18.92
C GLU A 2 20.11 -1.84 -18.02
N ILE A 3 19.07 -1.39 -17.31
CA ILE A 3 19.20 -0.39 -16.26
C ILE A 3 19.54 -1.13 -14.97
N LYS A 4 20.83 -1.26 -14.68
CA LYS A 4 21.33 -1.64 -13.35
C LYS A 4 20.96 -0.52 -12.36
N VAL A 5 19.93 -0.75 -11.56
CA VAL A 5 19.69 0.07 -10.36
C VAL A 5 20.66 -0.43 -9.29
N THR A 6 21.81 0.23 -9.17
CA THR A 6 22.72 0.03 -8.04
C THR A 6 22.08 0.61 -6.78
N ILE A 7 21.38 -0.24 -6.03
CA ILE A 7 20.95 0.08 -4.66
C ILE A 7 22.19 0.00 -3.79
N ILE A 8 22.65 1.17 -3.32
CA ILE A 8 23.71 1.28 -2.33
C ILE A 8 23.25 0.49 -1.10
N ALA A 9 24.03 -0.51 -0.69
CA ALA A 9 23.83 -1.26 0.54
C ALA A 9 23.76 -0.28 1.73
N VAL A 10 22.56 0.05 2.18
CA VAL A 10 22.36 0.83 3.40
C VAL A 10 22.38 -0.18 4.54
N GLU A 11 23.53 -0.23 5.23
CA GLU A 11 23.76 -1.07 6.40
C GLU A 11 22.58 -1.00 7.38
N GLY A 12 22.10 -2.17 7.82
CA GLY A 12 20.96 -2.36 8.72
C GLY A 12 20.85 -1.45 9.96
N PRO A 13 21.94 -0.90 10.55
CA PRO A 13 21.82 0.04 11.67
C PRO A 13 21.22 1.40 11.31
N LYS A 14 21.29 1.86 10.05
CA LYS A 14 20.80 3.19 9.63
C LYS A 14 19.28 3.27 9.48
N ILE A 15 18.62 2.19 9.07
CA ILE A 15 17.15 2.13 8.97
C ILE A 15 16.51 2.20 10.37
N MET A 16 17.14 1.55 11.36
CA MET A 16 16.66 1.54 12.74
C MET A 16 16.74 2.93 13.40
N ARG A 17 17.74 3.74 13.03
CA ARG A 17 17.89 5.14 13.49
C ARG A 17 16.86 6.09 12.86
N LEU A 18 16.45 5.84 11.62
CA LEU A 18 15.39 6.59 10.93
C LEU A 18 14.00 6.28 11.49
N ALA A 19 13.74 5.03 11.89
CA ALA A 19 12.47 4.63 12.51
C ALA A 19 12.30 5.25 13.92
N SER A 20 13.39 5.44 14.67
CA SER A 20 13.35 6.07 16.00
C SER A 20 13.11 7.59 16.00
N GLU A 21 13.19 8.24 14.84
CA GLU A 21 12.97 9.69 14.69
C GLU A 21 11.53 10.05 14.28
N ILE A 22 10.62 9.06 14.17
CA ILE A 22 9.22 9.29 13.79
C ILE A 22 8.44 9.83 15.01
N PRO A 23 7.92 11.08 14.97
CA PRO A 23 7.19 11.64 16.10
C PRO A 23 5.89 10.85 16.37
N LYS A 24 5.61 10.57 17.64
CA LYS A 24 4.30 10.09 18.11
C LYS A 24 3.28 11.22 17.94
N PHE A 25 2.49 11.17 16.88
CA PHE A 25 1.36 12.07 16.66
C PHE A 25 0.07 11.24 16.74
N THR A 26 -0.33 10.91 17.95
CA THR A 26 -1.71 10.49 18.24
C THR A 26 -2.49 11.75 18.62
N GLU A 27 -3.34 12.23 17.72
CA GLU A 27 -4.69 12.73 18.01
C GLU A 27 -5.28 13.51 16.82
N THR A 28 -6.49 13.08 16.43
CA THR A 28 -7.52 13.82 15.68
C THR A 28 -7.15 14.46 14.34
N LEU A 29 -7.44 13.79 13.22
CA LEU A 29 -7.72 14.48 11.95
C LEU A 29 -9.02 13.93 11.35
N PRO A 30 -10.02 14.80 11.08
CA PRO A 30 -11.22 14.42 10.35
C PRO A 30 -10.87 14.15 8.89
N ALA A 31 -11.74 13.42 8.19
CA ALA A 31 -11.58 13.04 6.78
C ALA A 31 -11.28 14.26 5.88
N PHE A 32 -10.01 14.46 5.51
CA PHE A 32 -9.61 15.50 4.55
C PHE A 32 -9.82 15.03 3.12
N GLY A 33 -10.77 15.68 2.45
CA GLY A 33 -11.08 15.51 1.03
C GLY A 33 -10.14 16.31 0.12
N SER A 34 -9.91 15.79 -1.08
CA SER A 34 -9.16 16.40 -2.19
C SER A 34 -7.62 16.57 -2.00
N GLY A 35 -6.87 16.27 -3.05
CA GLY A 35 -5.40 16.33 -3.06
C GLY A 35 -4.81 17.74 -2.92
N ALA A 36 -5.63 18.79 -3.04
CA ALA A 36 -5.20 20.18 -2.84
C ALA A 36 -4.88 20.48 -1.37
N ASP A 37 -5.64 19.90 -0.44
CA ASP A 37 -5.49 20.14 1.01
C ASP A 37 -4.26 19.43 1.59
N LYS A 38 -3.81 18.34 0.95
CA LYS A 38 -2.56 17.64 1.32
C LYS A 38 -1.31 18.40 0.88
N LEU A 39 -1.36 19.11 -0.25
CA LEU A 39 -0.22 19.87 -0.80
C LEU A 39 0.09 21.14 0.00
N SER A 40 -0.93 21.79 0.55
CA SER A 40 -0.75 22.94 1.45
C SER A 40 -0.11 22.54 2.78
N ALA A 41 -0.43 21.35 3.32
CA ALA A 41 0.19 20.83 4.54
C ALA A 41 1.69 20.48 4.37
N ILE A 42 2.09 19.92 3.22
CA ILE A 42 3.51 19.61 2.90
C ILE A 42 4.36 20.88 2.77
N LYS A 43 3.74 22.00 2.35
CA LYS A 43 4.43 23.29 2.16
C LYS A 43 4.98 23.89 3.47
N ILE A 44 4.48 23.45 4.62
CA ILE A 44 4.85 24.02 5.93
C ILE A 44 6.00 23.24 6.59
N SER A 45 6.21 21.95 6.28
CA SER A 45 7.17 21.11 7.02
C SER A 45 8.52 20.89 6.33
N GLU A 46 8.61 20.96 4.99
CA GLU A 46 9.86 20.72 4.26
C GLU A 46 10.09 21.86 3.27
N LYS A 47 11.26 22.52 3.31
CA LYS A 47 11.68 23.62 2.41
C LYS A 47 11.85 23.16 0.93
N ILE A 48 10.80 22.63 0.32
CA ILE A 48 10.79 22.13 -1.06
C ILE A 48 10.29 23.23 -1.99
N SER A 49 10.99 23.45 -3.11
CA SER A 49 10.59 24.42 -4.14
C SER A 49 9.21 24.07 -4.71
N PHE A 50 8.32 25.07 -4.76
CA PHE A 50 6.98 24.95 -5.36
C PHE A 50 7.05 24.42 -6.80
N ALA A 51 8.03 24.86 -7.59
CA ALA A 51 8.20 24.40 -8.96
C ALA A 51 8.50 22.89 -9.01
N ASN A 52 9.32 22.38 -8.09
CA ASN A 52 9.65 20.96 -8.04
C ASN A 52 8.43 20.11 -7.63
N VAL A 53 7.66 20.60 -6.64
CA VAL A 53 6.40 19.96 -6.25
C VAL A 53 5.43 19.98 -7.43
N TRP A 54 5.29 21.11 -8.11
CA TRP A 54 4.36 21.26 -9.22
C TRP A 54 4.75 20.37 -10.41
N ILE A 55 6.01 20.37 -10.81
CA ILE A 55 6.51 19.53 -11.91
C ILE A 55 6.34 18.05 -11.56
N PHE A 56 6.75 17.61 -10.36
CA PHE A 56 6.61 16.22 -9.93
C PHE A 56 5.14 15.76 -9.92
N ASN A 57 4.21 16.61 -9.47
CA ASN A 57 2.81 16.24 -9.32
C ASN A 57 1.94 16.49 -10.56
N PHE A 58 2.34 17.37 -11.47
CA PHE A 58 1.45 17.84 -12.54
C PHE A 58 2.06 17.80 -13.96
N ALA A 59 3.35 17.54 -14.13
CA ALA A 59 3.94 17.48 -15.48
C ALA A 59 3.29 16.42 -16.38
N TRP A 60 2.80 15.32 -15.79
CA TRP A 60 2.06 14.27 -16.50
C TRP A 60 0.70 14.74 -17.06
N LEU A 61 0.16 15.87 -16.59
CA LEU A 61 -1.07 16.45 -17.11
C LEU A 61 -0.88 17.15 -18.46
N VAL A 62 0.33 17.62 -18.78
CA VAL A 62 0.62 18.35 -20.02
C VAL A 62 0.24 17.55 -21.27
N PRO A 63 0.70 16.29 -21.46
CA PRO A 63 0.29 15.49 -22.62
C PRO A 63 -1.22 15.24 -22.66
N PHE A 64 -1.86 15.09 -21.50
CA PHE A 64 -3.31 14.92 -21.41
C PHE A 64 -4.09 16.15 -21.92
N HIS A 65 -3.67 17.36 -21.55
CA HIS A 65 -4.32 18.59 -22.03
C HIS A 65 -4.11 18.82 -23.53
N ILE A 66 -2.92 18.51 -24.06
CA ILE A 66 -2.64 18.57 -25.51
C ILE A 66 -3.58 17.62 -26.27
N PHE A 67 -3.77 16.40 -25.75
CA PHE A 67 -4.70 15.44 -26.33
C PHE A 67 -6.15 15.95 -26.29
N LEU A 68 -6.60 16.50 -25.16
CA LEU A 68 -7.96 17.05 -25.03
C LEU A 68 -8.22 18.23 -25.98
N ILE A 69 -7.26 19.14 -26.14
CA ILE A 69 -7.37 20.27 -27.08
C ILE A 69 -7.47 19.75 -28.52
N SER A 70 -6.59 18.80 -28.88
CA SER A 70 -6.61 18.18 -30.21
C SER A 70 -7.95 17.48 -30.49
N MET A 71 -8.48 16.76 -29.49
CA MET A 71 -9.79 16.10 -29.57
C MET A 71 -10.93 17.12 -29.74
N ALA A 72 -10.91 18.21 -28.97
CA ALA A 72 -11.93 19.26 -29.06
C ALA A 72 -11.93 19.94 -30.44
N LEU A 73 -10.77 20.21 -31.02
CA LEU A 73 -10.64 20.74 -32.38
C LEU A 73 -11.17 19.75 -33.42
N ALA A 74 -10.85 18.45 -33.29
CA ALA A 74 -11.37 17.41 -34.18
C ALA A 74 -12.90 17.32 -34.11
N ILE A 75 -13.49 17.31 -32.91
CA ILE A 75 -14.95 17.31 -32.71
C ILE A 75 -15.57 18.58 -33.32
N SER A 76 -14.97 19.75 -33.10
CA SER A 76 -15.46 21.01 -33.68
C SER A 76 -15.42 21.02 -35.21
N PHE A 77 -14.40 20.40 -35.82
CA PHE A 77 -14.29 20.28 -37.27
C PHE A 77 -15.37 19.34 -37.82
N LEU A 78 -15.55 18.17 -37.21
CA LEU A 78 -16.57 17.19 -37.61
C LEU A 78 -18.00 17.73 -37.45
N TYR A 79 -18.26 18.52 -36.40
CA TYR A 79 -19.54 19.20 -36.20
C TYR A 79 -19.91 20.11 -37.38
N LYS A 80 -18.94 20.86 -37.93
CA LYS A 80 -19.15 21.73 -39.10
C LYS A 80 -19.35 20.95 -40.40
N LEU A 81 -18.74 19.77 -40.54
CA LEU A 81 -18.72 19.00 -41.78
C LEU A 81 -19.94 18.08 -41.97
N TYR A 82 -20.44 17.48 -40.89
CA TYR A 82 -21.48 16.44 -40.98
C TYR A 82 -22.84 16.89 -40.45
N SER A 83 -22.99 17.06 -39.12
CA SER A 83 -24.27 17.38 -38.49
C SER A 83 -24.11 17.64 -36.98
N PRO A 84 -25.03 18.36 -36.32
CA PRO A 84 -25.06 18.45 -34.85
C PRO A 84 -25.08 17.11 -34.11
N PHE A 85 -25.55 16.02 -34.74
CA PHE A 85 -25.54 14.67 -34.15
C PHE A 85 -24.13 14.14 -33.86
N THR A 86 -23.07 14.69 -34.45
CA THR A 86 -21.68 14.33 -34.14
C THR A 86 -21.35 14.51 -32.65
N LEU A 87 -21.95 15.50 -31.98
CA LEU A 87 -21.75 15.69 -30.54
C LEU A 87 -22.32 14.51 -29.75
N LEU A 88 -23.47 13.95 -30.13
CA LEU A 88 -24.06 12.80 -29.47
C LEU A 88 -23.15 11.57 -29.58
N PHE A 89 -22.67 11.25 -30.78
CA PHE A 89 -21.81 10.08 -30.99
C PHE A 89 -20.41 10.20 -30.38
N THR A 90 -19.92 11.41 -30.16
CA THR A 90 -18.60 11.63 -29.53
C THR A 90 -18.69 11.72 -28.00
N THR A 91 -19.75 12.34 -27.47
CA THR A 91 -19.91 12.52 -26.02
C THR A 91 -20.52 11.32 -25.31
N LEU A 92 -21.47 10.62 -25.94
CA LEU A 92 -22.15 9.47 -25.33
C LEU A 92 -21.17 8.35 -24.93
N PRO A 93 -20.21 7.91 -25.79
CA PRO A 93 -19.22 6.91 -25.38
C PRO A 93 -18.29 7.39 -24.27
N LEU A 94 -17.95 8.69 -24.23
CA LEU A 94 -17.13 9.26 -23.15
C LEU A 94 -17.87 9.26 -21.81
N ILE A 95 -19.16 9.60 -21.81
CA ILE A 95 -20.00 9.53 -20.60
C ILE A 95 -20.11 8.07 -20.13
N ILE A 96 -20.32 7.12 -21.04
CA ILE A 96 -20.36 5.68 -20.70
C ILE A 96 -19.00 5.21 -20.16
N ALA A 97 -17.89 5.61 -20.79
CA ALA A 97 -16.55 5.29 -20.33
C ALA A 97 -16.25 5.87 -18.94
N GLN A 98 -16.67 7.12 -18.68
CA GLN A 98 -16.53 7.75 -17.38
C GLN A 98 -17.40 7.07 -16.32
N TYR A 99 -18.66 6.75 -16.66
CA TYR A 99 -19.58 6.05 -15.77
C TYR A 99 -19.06 4.65 -15.40
N THR A 100 -18.59 3.88 -16.39
CA THR A 100 -18.01 2.55 -16.16
C THR A 100 -16.72 2.62 -15.35
N TYR A 101 -15.88 3.64 -15.55
CA TYR A 101 -14.71 3.89 -14.71
C TYR A 101 -15.08 4.17 -13.25
N LEU A 102 -16.05 5.06 -13.01
CA LEU A 102 -16.53 5.36 -11.66
C LEU A 102 -17.15 4.15 -10.98
N LEU A 103 -17.91 3.33 -11.73
CA LEU A 103 -18.48 2.10 -11.22
C LEU A 103 -17.38 1.11 -10.81
N ARG A 104 -16.35 0.92 -11.63
CA ARG A 104 -15.18 0.08 -11.29
C ARG A 104 -14.45 0.59 -10.05
N VAL A 105 -14.25 1.89 -9.90
CA VAL A 105 -13.62 2.47 -8.70
C VAL A 105 -14.48 2.23 -7.46
N LYS A 106 -15.81 2.34 -7.57
CA LYS A 106 -16.75 2.08 -6.47
C LYS A 106 -16.73 0.59 -6.07
N GLU A 107 -16.75 -0.31 -7.03
CA GLU A 107 -16.64 -1.76 -6.81
C GLU A 107 -15.32 -2.13 -6.12
N ARG A 108 -14.19 -1.60 -6.62
CA ARG A 108 -12.86 -1.81 -6.00
C ARG A 108 -12.85 -1.37 -4.53
N ARG A 109 -13.40 -0.19 -4.23
CA ARG A 109 -13.50 0.31 -2.85
C ARG A 109 -14.40 -0.56 -1.98
N ALA A 110 -15.54 -1.01 -2.52
CA ALA A 110 -16.44 -1.90 -1.79
C ALA A 110 -15.78 -3.24 -1.47
N LEU A 111 -15.09 -3.84 -2.44
CA LEU A 111 -14.31 -5.07 -2.25
C LEU A 111 -13.24 -4.90 -1.18
N LEU A 112 -12.41 -3.84 -1.28
CA LEU A 112 -11.38 -3.53 -0.29
C LEU A 112 -11.97 -3.36 1.10
N ASN A 113 -13.05 -2.58 1.24
CA ASN A 113 -13.70 -2.38 2.52
C ASN A 113 -14.19 -3.70 3.12
N SER A 114 -14.80 -4.57 2.32
CA SER A 114 -15.24 -5.90 2.77
C SER A 114 -14.07 -6.76 3.24
N ILE A 115 -12.96 -6.79 2.50
CA ILE A 115 -11.76 -7.54 2.90
C ILE A 115 -11.16 -6.96 4.18
N LEU A 116 -11.09 -5.64 4.32
CA LEU A 116 -10.63 -5.00 5.55
C LEU A 116 -11.52 -5.31 6.76
N GLN A 117 -12.83 -5.50 6.57
CA GLN A 117 -13.69 -6.01 7.64
C GLN A 117 -13.32 -7.45 8.03
N ILE A 118 -12.98 -8.30 7.06
CA ILE A 118 -12.50 -9.67 7.32
C ILE A 118 -11.19 -9.62 8.11
N VAL A 119 -10.24 -8.75 7.72
CA VAL A 119 -9.00 -8.54 8.51
C VAL A 119 -9.33 -8.15 9.94
N LYS A 120 -10.23 -7.19 10.16
CA LYS A 120 -10.63 -6.80 11.52
C LYS A 120 -11.25 -7.94 12.31
N ILE A 121 -12.01 -8.83 11.67
CA ILE A 121 -12.58 -10.03 12.30
C ILE A 121 -11.47 -11.02 12.65
N VAL A 122 -10.46 -11.20 11.78
CA VAL A 122 -9.29 -12.04 12.05
C VAL A 122 -8.46 -11.46 13.19
N GLU A 123 -8.22 -10.14 13.20
CA GLU A 123 -7.53 -9.48 14.31
C GLU A 123 -8.35 -9.56 15.60
N ALA A 124 -9.68 -9.46 15.56
CA ALA A 124 -10.51 -9.58 16.76
C ALA A 124 -10.42 -10.97 17.43
N LYS A 125 -10.00 -12.00 16.68
CA LYS A 125 -9.71 -13.34 17.22
C LYS A 125 -8.41 -13.40 18.03
N ASP A 126 -7.50 -12.47 17.79
CA ASP A 126 -6.21 -12.32 18.45
C ASP A 126 -6.18 -10.94 19.15
N PRO A 127 -6.50 -10.89 20.45
CA PRO A 127 -6.61 -9.64 21.22
C PRO A 127 -5.41 -8.69 21.09
N TYR A 128 -4.25 -9.21 20.65
CA TYR A 128 -2.99 -8.48 20.55
C TYR A 128 -2.74 -7.85 19.18
N THR A 129 -3.51 -8.23 18.15
CA THR A 129 -3.40 -7.64 16.81
C THR A 129 -4.46 -6.59 16.53
N ALA A 130 -5.28 -6.20 17.50
CA ALA A 130 -6.29 -5.16 17.31
C ALA A 130 -5.67 -3.85 16.80
N GLY A 131 -5.99 -3.49 15.55
CA GLY A 131 -5.49 -2.29 14.90
C GLY A 131 -4.01 -2.35 14.51
N HIS A 132 -3.37 -3.52 14.60
CA HIS A 132 -1.99 -3.75 14.19
C HIS A 132 -1.81 -3.49 12.71
N SER A 133 -2.64 -4.08 11.85
CA SER A 133 -2.54 -3.92 10.40
C SER A 133 -2.69 -2.45 9.97
N VAL A 134 -3.51 -1.68 10.70
CA VAL A 134 -3.68 -0.24 10.45
C VAL A 134 -2.39 0.52 10.78
N ARG A 135 -1.76 0.27 11.93
CA ARG A 135 -0.49 0.93 12.31
C ARG A 135 0.65 0.55 11.37
N VAL A 136 0.76 -0.73 10.99
CA VAL A 136 1.74 -1.20 10.00
C VAL A 136 1.52 -0.51 8.65
N ALA A 137 0.27 -0.31 8.23
CA ALA A 137 -0.05 0.43 7.02
C ALA A 137 0.34 1.92 7.11
N GLU A 138 0.09 2.57 8.25
CA GLU A 138 0.53 3.96 8.48
C GLU A 138 2.05 4.11 8.46
N TYR A 139 2.80 3.18 9.08
CA TYR A 139 4.26 3.18 9.02
C TYR A 139 4.76 2.93 7.59
N SER A 140 4.15 1.99 6.88
CA SER A 140 4.48 1.68 5.49
C SER A 140 4.25 2.89 4.58
N GLU A 141 3.14 3.63 4.77
CA GLU A 141 2.89 4.86 4.04
C GLU A 141 4.00 5.88 4.30
N LYS A 142 4.32 6.16 5.58
CA LYS A 142 5.37 7.12 5.95
C LYS A 142 6.72 6.76 5.33
N ILE A 143 7.09 5.48 5.32
CA ILE A 143 8.32 4.99 4.68
C ILE A 143 8.26 5.22 3.16
N ALA A 144 7.15 4.86 2.51
CA ALA A 144 6.97 5.07 1.07
C ALA A 144 7.09 6.54 0.66
N ARG A 145 6.49 7.46 1.45
CA ARG A 145 6.62 8.91 1.22
C ARG A 145 8.06 9.38 1.35
N LYS A 146 8.79 8.90 2.37
CA LYS A 146 10.19 9.26 2.58
C LYS A 146 11.09 8.77 1.46
N LEU A 147 10.78 7.60 0.90
CA LEU A 147 11.45 7.01 -0.26
C LEU A 147 10.97 7.59 -1.61
N LYS A 148 10.00 8.51 -1.60
CA LYS A 148 9.44 9.18 -2.79
C LYS A 148 8.83 8.21 -3.81
N LEU A 149 8.18 7.15 -3.33
CA LEU A 149 7.36 6.28 -4.19
C LEU A 149 6.21 7.11 -4.78
N ASN A 150 5.78 6.74 -5.99
CA ASN A 150 4.61 7.36 -6.61
C ASN A 150 3.33 6.99 -5.84
N GLU A 151 2.23 7.71 -6.10
CA GLU A 151 0.97 7.52 -5.36
C GLU A 151 0.41 6.10 -5.52
N TYR A 152 0.56 5.50 -6.71
CA TYR A 152 0.07 4.16 -6.99
C TYR A 152 0.81 3.11 -6.15
N ASP A 153 2.15 3.15 -6.11
CA ASP A 153 2.97 2.22 -5.33
C ASP A 153 2.76 2.42 -3.83
N ALA A 154 2.61 3.67 -3.37
CA ALA A 154 2.30 3.97 -1.98
C ALA A 154 0.92 3.41 -1.56
N GLU A 155 -0.12 3.61 -2.38
CA GLU A 155 -1.46 3.05 -2.13
C GLU A 155 -1.43 1.51 -2.16
N LEU A 156 -0.70 0.92 -3.11
CA LEU A 156 -0.52 -0.52 -3.22
C LEU A 156 0.14 -1.10 -1.97
N LEU A 157 1.21 -0.47 -1.49
CA LEU A 157 1.92 -0.89 -0.28
C LEU A 157 1.03 -0.78 0.96
N VAL A 158 0.27 0.30 1.10
CA VAL A 158 -0.70 0.48 2.20
C VAL A 158 -1.75 -0.61 2.19
N ASN A 159 -2.28 -0.97 1.02
CA ASN A 159 -3.23 -2.08 0.92
C ASN A 159 -2.58 -3.42 1.30
N LEU A 160 -1.37 -3.71 0.82
CA LEU A 160 -0.65 -4.94 1.20
C LEU A 160 -0.36 -4.98 2.71
N ALA A 161 0.03 -3.86 3.31
CA ALA A 161 0.27 -3.74 4.74
C ALA A 161 -1.00 -4.01 5.55
N ASN A 162 -2.17 -3.54 5.11
CA ASN A 162 -3.42 -3.85 5.79
C ASN A 162 -3.82 -5.34 5.70
N LEU A 163 -3.25 -6.09 4.75
CA LEU A 163 -3.63 -7.47 4.45
C LEU A 163 -2.54 -8.50 4.79
N HIS A 164 -1.36 -8.05 5.26
CA HIS A 164 -0.18 -8.91 5.43
C HIS A 164 -0.46 -10.14 6.31
N ASP A 165 -1.28 -9.94 7.34
CA ASP A 165 -1.65 -10.96 8.32
C ASP A 165 -2.97 -11.68 8.02
N LEU A 166 -3.63 -11.42 6.88
CA LEU A 166 -4.93 -12.01 6.53
C LEU A 166 -4.89 -13.55 6.56
N GLY A 167 -3.74 -14.15 6.27
CA GLY A 167 -3.55 -15.60 6.31
C GLY A 167 -3.70 -16.23 7.70
N LYS A 168 -3.69 -15.44 8.79
CA LYS A 168 -3.98 -15.92 10.14
C LYS A 168 -5.40 -16.45 10.29
N ILE A 169 -6.28 -16.20 9.31
CA ILE A 169 -7.62 -16.80 9.24
C ILE A 169 -7.61 -18.34 9.33
N GLN A 170 -6.52 -18.99 8.89
CA GLN A 170 -6.37 -20.44 8.92
C GLN A 170 -5.74 -20.97 10.22
N VAL A 171 -5.14 -20.10 11.05
CA VAL A 171 -4.48 -20.53 12.28
C VAL A 171 -5.52 -20.76 13.38
N ASP A 172 -5.42 -21.88 14.08
CA ASP A 172 -6.36 -22.22 15.14
C ASP A 172 -6.34 -21.21 16.30
N LEU A 173 -7.54 -20.94 16.85
CA LEU A 173 -7.69 -20.03 17.99
C LEU A 173 -6.92 -20.49 19.23
N SER A 174 -6.79 -21.80 19.41
CA SER A 174 -6.05 -22.39 20.53
C SER A 174 -4.54 -22.10 20.44
N VAL A 175 -4.03 -21.92 19.21
CA VAL A 175 -2.64 -21.53 18.94
C VAL A 175 -2.47 -20.02 19.09
N LEU A 176 -3.35 -19.21 18.48
CA LEU A 176 -3.29 -17.75 18.56
C LEU A 176 -3.47 -17.22 20.00
N ASN A 177 -4.41 -17.78 20.75
CA ASN A 177 -4.74 -17.33 22.12
C ASN A 177 -4.00 -18.09 23.21
N LYS A 178 -2.96 -18.86 22.86
CA LYS A 178 -2.24 -19.68 23.82
C LYS A 178 -1.56 -18.82 24.89
N SER A 179 -1.86 -19.09 26.15
CA SER A 179 -1.18 -18.51 27.31
C SER A 179 0.14 -19.24 27.58
N GLY A 180 1.22 -18.74 26.96
CA GLY A 180 2.58 -19.21 27.14
C GLY A 180 3.40 -19.16 25.85
N ARG A 181 4.57 -19.80 25.87
CA ARG A 181 5.37 -19.97 24.65
C ARG A 181 4.69 -20.96 23.70
N LEU A 182 4.64 -20.60 22.42
CA LEU A 182 4.28 -21.52 21.35
C LEU A 182 5.30 -22.67 21.29
N ASN A 183 4.81 -23.91 21.22
CA ASN A 183 5.66 -25.06 20.99
C ASN A 183 6.09 -25.11 19.51
N LYS A 184 6.94 -26.08 19.12
CA LYS A 184 7.39 -26.18 17.73
C LYS A 184 6.24 -26.37 16.74
N SER A 185 5.25 -27.21 17.07
CA SER A 185 4.10 -27.48 16.20
C SER A 185 3.25 -26.22 16.00
N ASP A 186 2.97 -25.51 17.09
CA ASP A 186 2.24 -24.24 17.07
C ASP A 186 2.95 -23.21 16.17
N TRP A 187 4.28 -23.12 16.28
CA TRP A 187 5.10 -22.24 15.44
C TRP A 187 5.05 -22.61 13.96
N GLU A 188 5.14 -23.90 13.63
CA GLU A 188 5.02 -24.36 12.24
C GLU A 188 3.62 -24.11 11.66
N GLU A 189 2.58 -24.03 12.49
CA GLU A 189 1.26 -23.61 12.06
C GLU A 189 1.20 -22.11 11.78
N VAL A 190 1.67 -21.28 12.71
CA VAL A 190 1.71 -19.81 12.54
C VAL A 190 2.53 -19.44 11.30
N LYS A 191 3.67 -20.08 11.04
CA LYS A 191 4.53 -19.80 9.89
C LYS A 191 3.87 -20.02 8.52
N LYS A 192 2.70 -20.68 8.46
CA LYS A 192 1.95 -20.86 7.21
C LYS A 192 1.19 -19.61 6.78
N HIS A 193 0.90 -18.67 7.70
CA HIS A 193 0.05 -17.53 7.39
C HIS A 193 0.57 -16.64 6.23
N PRO A 194 1.88 -16.43 5.99
CA PRO A 194 2.32 -15.63 4.85
C PRO A 194 1.94 -16.29 3.52
N ALA A 195 2.08 -17.61 3.43
CA ALA A 195 1.71 -18.38 2.25
C ALA A 195 0.20 -18.40 2.01
N VAL A 196 -0.58 -18.51 3.08
CA VAL A 196 -2.06 -18.43 3.01
C VAL A 196 -2.50 -17.03 2.59
N GLY A 197 -1.93 -15.99 3.21
CA GLY A 197 -2.20 -14.59 2.89
C GLY A 197 -1.87 -14.28 1.43
N TYR A 198 -0.70 -14.71 0.96
CA TYR A 198 -0.30 -14.60 -0.44
C TYR A 198 -1.31 -15.26 -1.39
N ASN A 199 -1.73 -16.49 -1.09
CA ASN A 199 -2.67 -17.22 -1.94
C ASN A 199 -4.06 -16.56 -2.02
N ILE A 200 -4.48 -15.83 -0.98
CA ILE A 200 -5.71 -15.04 -1.00
C ILE A 200 -5.49 -13.74 -1.79
N VAL A 201 -4.41 -13.02 -1.51
CA VAL A 201 -4.19 -11.67 -2.04
C VAL A 201 -3.78 -11.66 -3.50
N LYS A 202 -3.08 -12.70 -3.99
CA LYS A 202 -2.69 -12.81 -5.40
C LYS A 202 -3.88 -12.88 -6.37
N GLU A 203 -5.05 -13.32 -5.88
CA GLU A 203 -6.29 -13.37 -6.67
C GLU A 203 -6.98 -12.01 -6.78
N ILE A 204 -6.53 -11.00 -6.02
CA ILE A 204 -7.04 -9.63 -6.08
C ILE A 204 -6.26 -8.89 -7.17
N THR A 205 -6.90 -8.67 -8.32
CA THR A 205 -6.25 -8.20 -9.56
C THR A 205 -5.33 -6.98 -9.39
N PHE A 206 -5.71 -6.00 -8.57
CA PHE A 206 -4.91 -4.78 -8.39
C PHE A 206 -3.81 -4.91 -7.32
N LEU A 207 -3.75 -6.02 -6.58
CA LEU A 207 -2.69 -6.33 -5.60
C LEU A 207 -1.73 -7.40 -6.12
N GLN A 208 -2.15 -8.16 -7.13
CA GLN A 208 -1.45 -9.32 -7.66
C GLN A 208 0.03 -9.07 -7.96
N SER A 209 0.37 -7.92 -8.53
CA SER A 209 1.74 -7.60 -8.96
C SER A 209 2.75 -7.60 -7.81
N GLU A 210 2.32 -7.27 -6.60
CA GLU A 210 3.18 -7.13 -5.42
C GLU A 210 2.72 -8.02 -4.26
N ALA A 211 1.84 -8.99 -4.53
CA ALA A 211 1.32 -9.91 -3.51
C ALA A 211 2.43 -10.74 -2.83
N SER A 212 3.56 -10.98 -3.51
CA SER A 212 4.73 -11.65 -2.94
C SER A 212 5.30 -10.93 -1.71
N ALA A 213 5.05 -9.61 -1.57
CA ALA A 213 5.42 -8.88 -0.37
C ALA A 213 4.78 -9.47 0.90
N ILE A 214 3.56 -10.02 0.79
CA ILE A 214 2.88 -10.72 1.89
C ILE A 214 3.48 -12.10 2.11
N LEU A 215 3.93 -12.81 1.07
CA LEU A 215 4.61 -14.08 1.25
C LEU A 215 5.90 -13.91 2.06
N HIS A 216 6.62 -12.82 1.78
CA HIS A 216 7.99 -12.60 2.25
C HIS A 216 8.12 -11.56 3.38
N HIS A 217 7.04 -11.09 3.98
CA HIS A 217 7.12 -10.05 5.02
C HIS A 217 7.83 -10.53 6.31
N HIS A 218 7.99 -11.84 6.51
CA HIS A 218 8.80 -12.43 7.58
C HIS A 218 10.18 -12.92 7.13
N GLU A 219 10.55 -12.63 5.89
CA GLU A 219 11.91 -12.85 5.43
C GLU A 219 12.87 -11.87 6.08
N ARG A 220 14.13 -12.29 6.17
CA ARG A 220 15.17 -11.52 6.83
C ARG A 220 16.30 -11.25 5.85
N ILE A 221 16.91 -10.08 5.96
CA ILE A 221 18.05 -9.70 5.11
C ILE A 221 19.20 -10.73 5.21
N ASP A 222 19.35 -11.39 6.36
CA ASP A 222 20.36 -12.43 6.62
C ASP A 222 20.00 -13.83 6.07
N GLY A 223 18.83 -13.99 5.43
CA GLY A 223 18.34 -15.27 4.89
C GLY A 223 17.88 -16.27 5.95
N LYS A 224 17.73 -15.86 7.21
CA LYS A 224 17.21 -16.72 8.30
C LYS A 224 15.71 -16.57 8.53
N GLY A 225 15.03 -15.91 7.60
CA GLY A 225 13.59 -15.70 7.63
C GLY A 225 12.83 -16.93 7.15
N TYR A 226 11.54 -16.73 6.89
CA TYR A 226 10.64 -17.74 6.34
C TYR A 226 9.62 -17.06 5.42
N PRO A 227 8.99 -17.78 4.47
CA PRO A 227 9.05 -19.23 4.26
C PRO A 227 10.21 -19.77 3.42
N ASP A 228 10.83 -18.95 2.57
CA ASP A 228 11.78 -19.39 1.53
C ASP A 228 13.25 -19.21 1.96
N GLY A 229 13.53 -18.36 2.96
CA GLY A 229 14.89 -18.07 3.43
C GLY A 229 15.69 -17.21 2.46
N ILE A 230 15.01 -16.39 1.65
CA ILE A 230 15.63 -15.53 0.64
C ILE A 230 16.41 -14.39 1.28
N LYS A 231 17.51 -13.99 0.64
CA LYS A 231 18.38 -12.92 1.13
C LYS A 231 17.86 -11.54 0.77
N GLY A 232 18.34 -10.52 1.50
CA GLY A 232 17.90 -9.14 1.33
C GLY A 232 17.95 -8.60 -0.10
N ASP A 233 18.90 -9.04 -0.93
CA ASP A 233 19.01 -8.56 -2.31
C ASP A 233 17.89 -9.09 -3.24
N GLU A 234 17.29 -10.22 -2.88
CA GLU A 234 16.22 -10.88 -3.64
C GLU A 234 14.82 -10.41 -3.19
N LEU A 235 14.73 -9.77 -2.02
CA LEU A 235 13.47 -9.23 -1.50
C LEU A 235 13.02 -7.99 -2.28
N SER A 236 11.74 -7.96 -2.64
CA SER A 236 11.12 -6.77 -3.22
C SER A 236 11.18 -5.58 -2.25
N LEU A 237 11.14 -4.36 -2.78
CA LEU A 237 11.09 -3.17 -1.94
C LEU A 237 9.85 -3.18 -1.03
N PHE A 238 8.72 -3.68 -1.54
CA PHE A 238 7.49 -3.81 -0.77
C PHE A 238 7.67 -4.76 0.41
N ALA A 239 8.26 -5.94 0.21
CA ALA A 239 8.56 -6.89 1.29
C ALA A 239 9.45 -6.25 2.36
N LYS A 240 10.52 -5.57 1.95
CA LYS A 240 11.45 -4.88 2.88
C LYS A 240 10.74 -3.84 3.74
N ILE A 241 9.88 -3.02 3.14
CA ILE A 241 9.15 -1.98 3.88
C ILE A 241 8.16 -2.64 4.85
N LEU A 242 7.41 -3.66 4.41
CA LEU A 242 6.48 -4.39 5.27
C LEU A 242 7.18 -5.02 6.47
N THR A 243 8.29 -5.73 6.25
CA THR A 243 9.07 -6.35 7.32
C THR A 243 9.53 -5.32 8.37
N VAL A 244 10.00 -4.16 7.92
CA VAL A 244 10.45 -3.08 8.81
C VAL A 244 9.26 -2.49 9.59
N ALA A 245 8.15 -2.21 8.91
CA ALA A 245 6.96 -1.62 9.52
C ALA A 245 6.31 -2.57 10.55
N ASP A 246 6.14 -3.86 10.21
CA ASP A 246 5.63 -4.89 11.12
C ASP A 246 6.54 -5.07 12.34
N SER A 247 7.85 -5.23 12.10
CA SER A 247 8.84 -5.34 13.19
C SER A 247 8.81 -4.13 14.11
N TYR A 248 8.68 -2.91 13.55
CA TYR A 248 8.61 -1.69 14.33
C TYR A 248 7.33 -1.61 15.17
N ASP A 249 6.16 -1.93 14.61
CA ASP A 249 4.92 -2.00 15.39
C ASP A 249 5.03 -3.04 16.51
N ALA A 250 5.56 -4.22 16.21
CA ALA A 250 5.78 -5.30 17.18
C ALA A 250 6.74 -4.91 18.32
N MET A 251 7.72 -4.04 18.06
CA MET A 251 8.66 -3.54 19.07
C MET A 251 8.10 -2.39 19.93
N THR A 252 7.11 -1.66 19.42
CA THR A 252 6.60 -0.42 20.02
C THR A 252 5.21 -0.54 20.63
N THR A 253 4.58 -1.71 20.53
CA THR A 253 3.27 -2.02 21.10
C THR A 253 3.39 -3.05 22.21
N ASP A 254 2.55 -2.90 23.24
CA ASP A 254 2.50 -3.84 24.36
C ASP A 254 2.02 -5.22 23.89
N ARG A 255 2.78 -6.27 24.22
CA ARG A 255 2.45 -7.67 23.96
C ARG A 255 2.33 -8.45 25.28
N PRO A 256 1.59 -9.56 25.34
CA PRO A 256 1.30 -10.31 26.58
C PRO A 256 2.56 -10.84 27.29
N TYR A 257 3.68 -10.94 26.57
CA TYR A 257 4.97 -11.39 27.10
C TYR A 257 6.03 -10.29 27.17
N ARG A 258 5.69 -9.03 26.84
CA ARG A 258 6.62 -7.89 26.87
C ARG A 258 5.87 -6.55 26.86
N ARG A 259 6.02 -5.76 27.93
CA ARG A 259 5.68 -4.33 27.94
C ARG A 259 6.71 -3.55 27.12
N ALA A 260 6.24 -2.57 26.34
CA ALA A 260 7.06 -1.68 25.53
C ALA A 260 7.71 -0.57 26.37
#